data_AF-A0A845GZ65-F1
#
_entry.id   AF-A0A845GZ65-F1
#
_cell.length_a   1.000
_cell.length_b   1.000
_cell.length_c   1.000
_cell.angle_alpha   90.00
_cell.angle_beta   90.00
_cell.angle_gamma   90.00
#
_symmetry.space_group_name_H-M   'P 1'
#
loop_
_entity.id
_entity.type
_entity.pdbx_description
1 polymer ?
#
loop_
_entity_poly.entity_id
_entity_poly.type
_entity_poly.pdbx_seq_one_letter_code
_entity_poly.pdbx_strand_id
1 'polypeptide(L)'
;MLAQDHAPVSSITTATWAQYKDEYQQSPLCAKDEITLWTCETGKRVYSLCSSHEVTRTTGYMQYRAFDHGKLALTYPAEKRSPLGVFVYNSYGSGDASVEFTNNGYGYTLFDALRGDSSIHVVAPSGKQTEIKCGGNQTLQLNYSMRLMYDSGVWAGN
;
A
#
# COMPACT_ATOMS: atom_id res chain seq x y z
N MET A 1 7.58 -23.99 17.74
CA MET A 1 8.61 -23.20 17.04
C MET A 1 8.00 -21.83 16.84
N LEU A 2 8.34 -20.87 17.69
CA LEU A 2 7.69 -19.56 17.72
C LEU A 2 8.25 -18.75 16.55
N ALA A 3 7.36 -18.25 15.67
CA ALA A 3 7.71 -17.22 14.70
C ALA A 3 8.32 -16.06 15.49
N GLN A 4 9.56 -15.69 15.17
CA GLN A 4 10.14 -14.47 15.70
C GLN A 4 9.35 -13.33 15.07
N ASP A 5 8.54 -12.64 15.87
CA ASP A 5 8.01 -11.32 15.49
C ASP A 5 9.24 -10.42 15.28
N HIS A 6 9.73 -10.36 14.05
CA HIS A 6 10.82 -9.47 13.68
C HIS A 6 10.28 -8.04 13.67
N ALA A 7 10.21 -7.43 14.87
CA ALA A 7 9.91 -6.02 15.00
C ALA A 7 10.89 -5.22 14.12
N PRO A 8 10.40 -4.21 13.38
CA PRO A 8 11.25 -3.43 12.50
C PRO A 8 12.30 -2.65 13.29
N VAL A 9 13.40 -2.31 12.62
CA VAL A 9 14.50 -1.54 13.22
C VAL A 9 14.03 -0.18 13.73
N SER A 10 14.80 0.42 14.65
CA SER A 10 14.42 1.68 15.32
C SER A 10 14.22 2.86 14.37
N SER A 11 14.92 2.89 13.23
CA SER A 11 14.72 3.93 12.21
C SER A 11 13.32 3.91 11.61
N ILE A 12 12.63 2.77 11.65
CA ILE A 12 11.23 2.62 11.22
C ILE A 12 10.31 3.01 12.38
N THR A 13 10.46 2.40 13.55
CA THR A 13 9.52 2.61 14.67
C THR A 13 9.52 4.03 15.22
N THR A 14 10.60 4.80 14.99
CA THR A 14 10.71 6.21 15.39
C THR A 14 10.43 7.21 14.27
N ALA A 15 10.19 6.74 13.04
CA ALA A 15 9.91 7.61 11.90
C ALA A 15 8.63 8.43 12.11
N THR A 16 8.65 9.69 11.70
CA THR A 16 7.51 10.60 11.84
C THR A 16 7.05 11.13 10.50
N TRP A 17 5.76 11.49 10.39
CA TRP A 17 5.22 12.14 9.21
C TRP A 17 6.03 13.39 8.82
N ALA A 18 6.39 14.22 9.80
CA ALA A 18 7.11 15.47 9.56
C ALA A 18 8.47 15.27 8.86
N GLN A 19 9.12 14.13 9.05
CA GLN A 19 10.39 13.81 8.40
C GLN A 19 10.23 13.39 6.93
N TYR A 20 9.15 12.68 6.60
CA TYR A 20 8.99 12.00 5.31
C TYR A 20 7.93 12.61 4.39
N LYS A 21 7.12 13.56 4.88
CA LYS A 21 5.96 14.12 4.14
C LYS A 21 6.27 14.59 2.72
N ASP A 22 7.47 15.11 2.48
CA ASP A 22 7.88 15.70 1.19
C ASP A 22 8.35 14.61 0.19
N GLU A 23 8.49 13.36 0.63
CA GLU A 23 8.81 12.20 -0.22
C GLU A 23 7.57 11.52 -0.80
N TYR A 24 6.37 11.84 -0.28
CA TYR A 24 5.11 11.27 -0.77
C TYR A 24 4.58 12.05 -1.97
N GLN A 25 4.32 11.31 -3.05
CA GLN A 25 3.65 11.87 -4.23
C GLN A 25 2.19 12.19 -3.92
N GLN A 26 1.63 13.18 -4.60
CA GLN A 26 0.21 13.48 -4.48
C GLN A 26 -0.58 12.61 -5.46
N SER A 27 -1.76 12.14 -5.03
CA SER A 27 -2.72 11.49 -5.92
C SER A 27 -4.04 12.25 -5.90
N PRO A 28 -4.69 12.45 -7.06
CA PRO A 28 -6.05 12.99 -7.10
C PRO A 28 -7.09 12.06 -6.49
N LEU A 29 -6.74 10.79 -6.22
CA LEU A 29 -7.63 9.82 -5.59
C LEU A 29 -7.54 9.84 -4.06
N CYS A 30 -6.51 10.45 -3.46
CA CYS A 30 -6.40 10.60 -2.02
C CYS A 30 -6.95 11.97 -1.59
N ALA A 31 -7.63 12.00 -0.44
CA ALA A 31 -8.12 13.24 0.15
C ALA A 31 -6.95 14.08 0.69
N LYS A 32 -7.18 15.38 0.91
CA LYS A 32 -6.14 16.32 1.35
C LYS A 32 -5.54 15.99 2.72
N ASP A 33 -6.30 15.28 3.55
CA ASP A 33 -5.92 14.81 4.89
C ASP A 33 -5.41 13.36 4.90
N GLU A 34 -5.28 12.74 3.71
CA GLU A 34 -4.74 11.39 3.53
C GLU A 34 -3.29 11.44 3.03
N ILE A 35 -2.51 10.42 3.42
CA ILE A 35 -1.22 10.11 2.81
C ILE A 35 -1.47 9.23 1.58
N THR A 36 -0.86 9.59 0.46
CA THR A 36 -0.74 8.70 -0.70
C THR A 36 0.41 7.72 -0.49
N LEU A 37 0.16 6.62 0.22
CA LEU A 37 1.18 5.60 0.50
C LEU A 37 1.74 4.97 -0.78
N TRP A 38 0.90 4.90 -1.82
CA TRP A 38 1.34 4.48 -3.14
C TRP A 38 0.41 5.05 -4.23
N THR A 39 0.95 5.40 -5.39
CA THR A 39 0.18 5.80 -6.57
C THR A 39 0.80 5.27 -7.86
N CYS A 40 -0.05 5.00 -8.85
CA CYS A 40 0.33 4.55 -10.18
C CYS A 40 -0.60 5.16 -11.22
N GLU A 41 0.01 5.84 -12.20
CA GLU A 41 -0.68 6.41 -13.34
C GLU A 41 -0.26 5.68 -14.61
N THR A 42 -1.23 5.22 -15.40
CA THR A 42 -0.97 4.50 -16.66
C THR A 42 -2.05 4.80 -17.68
N GLY A 43 -1.70 5.61 -18.68
CA GLY A 43 -2.64 6.13 -19.66
C GLY A 43 -3.72 6.99 -19.00
N LYS A 44 -4.98 6.52 -19.06
CA LYS A 44 -6.14 7.21 -18.44
C LYS A 44 -6.55 6.61 -17.09
N ARG A 45 -5.70 5.77 -16.51
CA ARG A 45 -5.97 5.05 -15.27
C ARG A 45 -5.08 5.59 -14.17
N VAL A 46 -5.66 5.76 -13.00
CA VAL A 46 -4.96 6.15 -11.77
C VAL A 46 -5.33 5.14 -10.70
N TYR A 47 -4.34 4.66 -9.97
CA TYR A 47 -4.52 3.75 -8.85
C TYR A 47 -3.76 4.31 -7.66
N SER A 48 -4.35 4.26 -6.47
CA SER A 48 -3.67 4.76 -5.28
C SER A 48 -4.06 4.00 -4.03
N LEU A 49 -3.09 3.80 -3.15
CA LEU A 49 -3.28 3.38 -1.78
C LEU A 49 -3.21 4.62 -0.90
N CYS A 50 -4.33 4.99 -0.31
CA CYS A 50 -4.47 6.14 0.57
C CYS A 50 -4.56 5.69 2.02
N SER A 51 -4.02 6.47 2.96
CA SER A 51 -4.04 6.17 4.38
C SER A 51 -4.35 7.42 5.20
N SER A 52 -4.89 7.22 6.41
CA SER A 52 -4.81 8.27 7.45
C SER A 52 -3.35 8.56 7.78
N HIS A 53 -3.06 9.78 8.29
CA HIS A 53 -1.72 10.10 8.77
C HIS A 53 -1.24 9.16 9.88
N GLU A 54 -2.14 8.72 10.75
CA GLU A 54 -1.85 7.72 11.77
C GLU A 54 -2.82 6.56 11.63
N VAL A 55 -2.29 5.34 11.63
CA VAL A 55 -3.09 4.12 11.59
C VAL A 55 -2.55 3.16 12.64
N THR A 56 -3.46 2.62 13.43
CA THR A 56 -3.18 1.56 14.39
C THR A 56 -4.08 0.37 14.08
N ARG A 57 -3.96 -0.70 14.86
CA ARG A 57 -4.84 -1.87 14.74
C ARG A 57 -6.33 -1.53 14.87
N THR A 58 -6.69 -0.44 15.55
CA THR A 58 -8.09 -0.07 15.85
C THR A 58 -8.49 1.32 15.38
N THR A 59 -7.55 2.18 14.97
CA THR A 59 -7.81 3.56 14.55
C THR A 59 -7.19 3.86 13.19
N GLY A 60 -7.74 4.87 12.50
CA GLY A 60 -7.33 5.20 11.14
C GLY A 60 -7.87 4.19 10.11
N TYR A 61 -7.49 4.40 8.85
CA TYR A 61 -7.88 3.54 7.75
C TYR A 61 -6.85 3.57 6.62
N MET A 62 -6.89 2.53 5.78
CA MET A 62 -6.26 2.52 4.46
C MET A 62 -7.31 2.13 3.42
N GLN A 63 -7.22 2.71 2.22
CA GLN A 63 -8.08 2.38 1.09
C GLN A 63 -7.30 2.40 -0.21
N TYR A 64 -7.42 1.32 -0.98
CA TYR A 64 -7.05 1.27 -2.37
C TYR A 64 -8.19 1.84 -3.24
N ARG A 65 -7.85 2.74 -4.16
CA ARG A 65 -8.78 3.39 -5.08
C ARG A 65 -8.27 3.24 -6.51
N ALA A 66 -9.15 2.84 -7.41
CA ALA A 66 -8.86 2.74 -8.84
C ALA A 66 -9.80 3.63 -9.62
N PHE A 67 -9.24 4.49 -10.46
CA PHE A 67 -9.96 5.33 -11.40
C PHE A 67 -9.65 4.87 -12.81
N ASP A 68 -10.69 4.62 -13.59
CA ASP A 68 -10.59 4.13 -14.96
C ASP A 68 -11.58 4.90 -15.84
N HIS A 69 -11.11 5.38 -16.99
CA HIS A 69 -11.94 6.03 -18.01
C HIS A 69 -12.89 7.12 -17.48
N GLY A 70 -12.44 7.96 -16.55
CA GLY A 70 -13.24 9.09 -16.06
C GLY A 70 -14.16 8.77 -14.89
N LYS A 71 -14.11 7.56 -14.33
CA LYS A 71 -14.91 7.17 -13.15
C LYS A 71 -14.09 6.42 -12.12
N LEU A 72 -14.49 6.54 -10.86
CA LEU A 72 -14.00 5.70 -9.78
C LEU A 72 -14.53 4.28 -10.00
N ALA A 73 -13.62 3.37 -10.38
CA ALA A 73 -13.94 1.99 -10.74
C ALA A 73 -13.90 1.04 -9.55
N LEU A 74 -13.04 1.31 -8.56
CA LEU A 74 -12.93 0.52 -7.34
C LEU A 74 -12.55 1.38 -6.15
N THR A 75 -13.13 1.06 -4.99
CA THR A 75 -12.67 1.51 -3.67
C THR A 75 -12.69 0.30 -2.76
N TYR A 76 -11.55 -0.02 -2.16
CA TYR A 76 -11.40 -1.18 -1.30
C TYR A 76 -10.58 -0.83 -0.05
N PRO A 77 -11.04 -1.18 1.16
CA PRO A 77 -12.40 -1.60 1.47
C PRO A 77 -13.41 -0.49 1.10
N ALA A 78 -14.66 -0.85 0.83
CA ALA A 78 -15.69 0.14 0.44
C ALA A 78 -15.94 1.17 1.55
N GLU A 79 -15.97 0.72 2.80
CA GLU A 79 -16.05 1.57 3.99
C GLU A 79 -14.66 1.85 4.55
N LYS A 80 -14.45 3.06 5.08
CA LYS A 80 -13.21 3.42 5.77
C LYS A 80 -13.14 2.64 7.10
N ARG A 81 -12.12 1.78 7.22
CA ARG A 81 -11.89 0.95 8.41
C ARG A 81 -10.40 0.67 8.60
N SER A 82 -10.04 0.21 9.79
CA SER A 82 -8.69 -0.30 10.08
C SER A 82 -8.27 -1.33 9.02
N PRO A 83 -7.00 -1.29 8.56
CA PRO A 83 -6.50 -2.17 7.51
C PRO A 83 -6.18 -3.59 8.03
N LEU A 84 -6.20 -3.81 9.35
CA LEU A 84 -5.94 -5.12 9.96
C LEU A 84 -6.94 -6.16 9.43
N GLY A 85 -6.40 -7.25 8.86
CA GLY A 85 -7.18 -8.31 8.23
C GLY A 85 -7.81 -7.94 6.88
N VAL A 86 -7.49 -6.75 6.34
CA VAL A 86 -7.96 -6.27 5.03
C VAL A 86 -6.82 -6.23 4.02
N PHE A 87 -5.63 -5.83 4.48
CA PHE A 87 -4.39 -5.78 3.71
C PHE A 87 -3.30 -6.60 4.39
N VAL A 88 -2.31 -7.02 3.60
CA VAL A 88 -1.06 -7.61 4.06
C VAL A 88 0.09 -6.83 3.44
N TYR A 89 1.07 -6.42 4.23
CA TYR A 89 2.27 -5.75 3.77
C TYR A 89 3.49 -6.65 3.88
N ASN A 90 4.28 -6.73 2.82
CA ASN A 90 5.56 -7.41 2.81
C ASN A 90 6.69 -6.41 2.54
N SER A 91 7.74 -6.49 3.35
CA SER A 91 9.05 -5.90 3.06
C SER A 91 9.99 -7.04 2.70
N TYR A 92 10.68 -6.96 1.58
CA TYR A 92 11.59 -8.01 1.11
C TYR A 92 13.05 -7.66 1.42
N GLY A 93 13.91 -8.67 1.58
CA GLY A 93 15.35 -8.46 1.80
C GLY A 93 16.07 -7.77 0.64
N SER A 94 15.48 -7.75 -0.56
CA SER A 94 15.93 -6.95 -1.70
C SER A 94 15.70 -5.45 -1.52
N GLY A 95 14.87 -5.07 -0.54
CA GLY A 95 14.36 -3.72 -0.31
C GLY A 95 13.08 -3.39 -1.08
N ASP A 96 12.57 -4.32 -1.90
CA ASP A 96 11.24 -4.18 -2.50
C ASP A 96 10.16 -4.25 -1.42
N ALA A 97 8.95 -3.79 -1.75
CA ALA A 97 7.79 -3.90 -0.87
C ALA A 97 6.53 -4.30 -1.65
N SER A 98 5.57 -4.92 -0.97
CA SER A 98 4.24 -5.15 -1.53
C SER A 98 3.11 -4.89 -0.54
N VAL A 99 1.95 -4.51 -1.07
CA VAL A 99 0.67 -4.53 -0.35
C VAL A 99 -0.29 -5.43 -1.10
N GLU A 100 -0.86 -6.39 -0.38
CA GLU A 100 -1.72 -7.44 -0.91
C GLU A 100 -3.11 -7.38 -0.30
N PHE A 101 -4.13 -7.67 -1.11
CA PHE A 101 -5.51 -7.82 -0.65
C PHE A 101 -6.33 -8.66 -1.62
N THR A 102 -7.53 -9.07 -1.18
CA THR A 102 -8.50 -9.76 -2.04
C THR A 102 -9.82 -9.00 -2.07
N ASN A 103 -10.47 -8.99 -3.23
CA ASN A 103 -11.80 -8.39 -3.38
C ASN A 103 -12.62 -9.19 -4.41
N ASN A 104 -13.79 -9.70 -4.01
CA ASN A 104 -14.68 -10.50 -4.86
C ASN A 104 -13.97 -11.67 -5.58
N GLY A 105 -13.04 -12.34 -4.87
CA GLY A 105 -12.26 -13.47 -5.39
C GLY A 105 -11.07 -13.08 -6.28
N TYR A 106 -10.87 -11.81 -6.57
CA TYR A 106 -9.65 -11.32 -7.22
C TYR A 106 -8.56 -11.06 -6.16
N GLY A 107 -7.35 -11.51 -6.44
CA GLY A 107 -6.15 -11.15 -5.68
C GLY A 107 -5.46 -9.95 -6.30
N TYR A 108 -5.00 -9.02 -5.48
CA TYR A 108 -4.28 -7.82 -5.90
C TYR A 108 -2.97 -7.73 -5.12
N THR A 109 -1.89 -7.44 -5.84
CA THR A 109 -0.58 -7.15 -5.26
C THR A 109 -0.09 -5.83 -5.85
N LEU A 110 0.03 -4.80 -5.01
CA LEU A 110 0.73 -3.57 -5.33
C LEU A 110 2.20 -3.81 -5.06
N PHE A 111 2.99 -4.00 -6.11
CA PHE A 111 4.42 -4.25 -6.00
C PHE A 111 5.18 -2.95 -6.20
N ASP A 112 6.07 -2.63 -5.27
CA ASP A 112 6.89 -1.43 -5.31
C ASP A 112 8.36 -1.86 -5.26
N ALA A 113 8.99 -1.85 -6.42
CA ALA A 113 10.38 -2.26 -6.58
C ALA A 113 11.31 -1.15 -6.05
N LEU A 114 12.33 -1.51 -5.27
CA LEU A 114 13.39 -0.58 -4.87
C LEU A 114 14.19 -0.13 -6.10
N ARG A 115 14.36 -1.05 -7.06
CA ARG A 115 15.07 -0.79 -8.31
C ARG A 115 14.18 -1.12 -9.49
N GLY A 116 13.59 -0.09 -10.08
CA GLY A 116 12.76 -0.20 -11.26
C GLY A 116 11.35 0.33 -11.04
N ASP A 117 10.45 -0.20 -11.85
CA ASP A 117 9.07 0.24 -11.91
C ASP A 117 8.20 -0.51 -10.89
N SER A 118 7.25 0.19 -10.29
CA SER A 118 6.18 -0.44 -9.52
C SER A 118 5.20 -1.15 -10.48
N SER A 119 4.38 -2.06 -9.98
CA SER A 119 3.34 -2.71 -10.77
C SER A 119 2.16 -3.15 -9.93
N ILE A 120 1.05 -3.45 -10.59
CA ILE A 120 -0.12 -4.09 -9.97
C ILE A 120 -0.28 -5.46 -10.61
N HIS A 121 -0.18 -6.51 -9.80
CA HIS A 121 -0.51 -7.86 -10.23
C HIS A 121 -1.93 -8.17 -9.80
N VAL A 122 -2.76 -8.61 -10.75
CA VAL A 122 -4.15 -9.00 -10.52
C VAL A 122 -4.33 -10.45 -10.90
N VAL A 123 -4.79 -11.26 -9.96
CA VAL A 123 -5.13 -12.67 -10.17
C VAL A 123 -6.64 -12.81 -10.14
N ALA A 124 -7.25 -13.19 -11.26
CA ALA A 124 -8.67 -13.46 -11.35
C ALA A 124 -9.04 -14.80 -10.68
N PRO A 125 -10.31 -15.02 -10.29
CA PRO A 125 -10.77 -16.31 -9.77
C PRO A 125 -10.49 -17.50 -10.70
N SER A 126 -10.38 -17.26 -12.01
CA SER A 126 -10.01 -18.28 -13.01
C SER A 126 -8.51 -18.65 -13.01
N GLY A 127 -7.70 -17.99 -12.20
CA GLY A 127 -6.24 -18.08 -12.22
C GLY A 127 -5.56 -17.22 -13.28
N LYS A 128 -6.32 -16.52 -14.13
CA LYS A 128 -5.73 -15.58 -15.11
C LYS A 128 -5.02 -14.45 -14.38
N GLN A 129 -3.76 -14.23 -14.73
CA GLN A 129 -2.94 -13.15 -14.19
C GLN A 129 -2.87 -11.97 -15.16
N THR A 130 -2.82 -10.76 -14.62
CA THR A 130 -2.63 -9.53 -15.39
C THR A 130 -1.70 -8.62 -14.62
N GLU A 131 -0.67 -8.10 -15.30
CA GLU A 131 0.22 -7.10 -14.77
C GLU A 131 -0.11 -5.74 -15.38
N ILE A 132 -0.20 -4.73 -14.52
CA ILE A 132 -0.29 -3.33 -14.90
C ILE A 132 1.02 -2.69 -14.49
N LYS A 133 1.84 -2.31 -15.48
CA LYS A 133 3.10 -1.61 -15.21
C LYS A 133 2.83 -0.16 -14.83
N CYS A 134 3.55 0.31 -13.83
CA CYS A 134 3.53 1.67 -13.32
C CYS A 134 4.90 2.32 -13.51
N GLY A 135 5.02 3.61 -13.19
CA GLY A 135 6.33 4.21 -12.95
C GLY A 135 6.85 3.85 -11.56
N GLY A 136 8.11 4.17 -11.28
CA GLY A 136 8.67 4.07 -9.94
C GLY A 136 7.97 4.99 -8.94
N ASN A 137 7.62 4.47 -7.78
CA ASN A 137 6.95 5.23 -6.72
C ASN A 137 7.68 5.12 -5.37
N GLN A 138 8.20 3.94 -4.99
CA GLN A 138 9.10 3.67 -3.85
C GLN A 138 8.61 4.13 -2.47
N THR A 139 7.38 4.65 -2.38
CA THR A 139 6.81 5.22 -1.17
C THR A 139 6.43 4.14 -0.15
N LEU A 140 6.23 2.89 -0.56
CA LEU A 140 5.96 1.78 0.37
C LEU A 140 7.19 1.35 1.20
N GLN A 141 8.37 1.84 0.81
CA GLN A 141 9.66 1.51 1.44
C GLN A 141 10.14 2.62 2.38
N LEU A 142 9.44 3.76 2.42
CA LEU A 142 9.75 4.84 3.35
C LEU A 142 9.55 4.35 4.78
N ASN A 143 10.47 4.72 5.67
CA ASN A 143 10.41 4.29 7.07
C ASN A 143 9.06 4.66 7.73
N TYR A 144 8.45 5.79 7.35
CA TYR A 144 7.14 6.15 7.89
C TYR A 144 5.99 5.29 7.33
N SER A 145 6.01 4.94 6.03
CA SER A 145 5.06 3.97 5.45
C SER A 145 5.19 2.62 6.16
N MET A 146 6.41 2.13 6.26
CA MET A 146 6.79 0.92 6.99
C MET A 146 6.25 0.96 8.43
N ARG A 147 6.43 2.07 9.15
CA ARG A 147 5.88 2.26 10.49
C ARG A 147 4.35 2.13 10.51
N LEU A 148 3.63 2.77 9.59
CA LEU A 148 2.17 2.67 9.50
C LEU A 148 1.71 1.22 9.25
N MET A 149 2.45 0.47 8.41
CA MET A 149 2.16 -0.95 8.16
C MET A 149 2.36 -1.80 9.42
N TYR A 150 3.40 -1.51 10.20
CA TYR A 150 3.67 -2.19 11.46
C TYR A 150 2.64 -1.84 12.55
N ASP A 151 2.42 -0.55 12.80
CA ASP A 151 1.51 -0.04 13.84
C ASP A 151 0.05 -0.48 13.59
N SER A 152 -0.33 -0.60 12.31
CA SER A 152 -1.65 -1.10 11.91
C SER A 152 -1.79 -2.63 11.96
N GLY A 153 -0.69 -3.35 12.12
CA GLY A 153 -0.66 -4.82 12.21
C GLY A 153 -0.81 -5.55 10.87
N VAL A 154 -0.64 -4.86 9.74
CA VAL A 154 -0.67 -5.50 8.41
C VAL A 154 0.69 -6.03 7.96
N TRP A 155 1.77 -5.65 8.64
CA TRP A 155 3.13 -6.10 8.37
C TRP A 155 3.27 -7.62 8.60
N ALA A 156 3.56 -8.37 7.54
CA ALA A 156 3.74 -9.82 7.60
C ALA A 156 5.10 -10.23 8.21
N GLY A 157 6.15 -9.47 7.93
CA GLY A 157 7.49 -9.68 8.50
C GLY A 157 8.16 -10.92 7.95
N ASN A 158 9.01 -10.74 6.94
CA ASN A 158 9.94 -11.76 6.49
C ASN A 158 11.36 -11.40 6.91
#